data_AF-A0A7Y0CXU0-F1
#
_entry.id   AF-A0A7Y0CXU0-F1
#
_cell.length_a   1.000
_cell.length_b   1.000
_cell.length_c   1.000
_cell.angle_alpha   90.00
_cell.angle_beta   90.00
_cell.angle_gamma   90.00
#
_symmetry.space_group_name_H-M   'P 1'
#
loop_
_entity.id
_entity.type
_entity.pdbx_description
1 polymer ?
#
loop_
_entity_poly.entity_id
_entity_poly.type
_entity_poly.pdbx_seq_one_letter_code
_entity_poly.pdbx_strand_id
1 'polypeptide(L)'
;MARVGLQSPMVWIDVEPRTKSPWSANTAGNNAVIDGVIAGYEAAGIRAGLYSYNKAWKAITGDRVLPDVPTWVPVGRSGEDAAEAICAEASYAGGKPWLTQWTDGVRDYDLTCPGVSGQAASGNPLTPYLNVGLASGSRGDAVAALQHSLGAAYADGVFGPTTRARVVAFQRAHHLPANGIVGTAEWRALGAGTGAYTPAVRGFMDSLFAST
;
A
#
# COMPACT_ATOMS: atom_id res chain seq x y z
N MET A 1 -8.06 -4.31 4.06
CA MET A 1 -7.14 -5.14 3.26
C MET A 1 -6.49 -6.23 4.10
N ALA A 2 -5.48 -5.94 4.92
CA ALA A 2 -4.77 -6.99 5.68
C ALA A 2 -5.67 -7.84 6.60
N ARG A 3 -6.62 -7.23 7.32
CA ARG A 3 -7.56 -7.95 8.21
C ARG A 3 -8.44 -9.00 7.53
N VAL A 4 -8.62 -8.91 6.21
CA VAL A 4 -9.39 -9.87 5.40
C VAL A 4 -8.51 -10.72 4.48
N GLY A 5 -7.20 -10.76 4.74
CA GLY A 5 -6.24 -11.56 3.96
C GLY A 5 -5.91 -11.00 2.58
N LEU A 6 -6.34 -9.78 2.26
CA LEU A 6 -5.99 -9.09 1.02
C LEU A 6 -4.73 -8.25 1.23
N GLN A 7 -3.67 -8.54 0.48
CA GLN A 7 -2.51 -7.66 0.36
C GLN A 7 -2.59 -6.92 -0.97
N SER A 8 -2.55 -5.58 -0.89
CA SER A 8 -2.30 -4.75 -2.06
C SER A 8 -0.79 -4.52 -2.12
N PRO A 9 -0.06 -5.05 -3.12
CA PRO A 9 1.38 -4.84 -3.23
C PRO A 9 1.74 -3.37 -3.51
N MET A 10 0.73 -2.58 -3.86
CA MET A 10 0.83 -1.18 -4.22
C MET A 10 -0.42 -0.42 -3.76
N VAL A 11 -0.28 0.88 -3.54
CA VAL A 11 -1.39 1.83 -3.45
C VAL A 11 -1.24 2.92 -4.51
N TRP A 12 -2.36 3.40 -5.04
CA TRP A 12 -2.43 4.59 -5.87
C TRP A 12 -2.85 5.79 -5.02
N ILE A 13 -1.98 6.77 -4.90
CA ILE A 13 -2.25 8.01 -4.17
C ILE A 13 -2.99 8.96 -5.13
N ASP A 14 -4.21 9.31 -4.77
CA ASP A 14 -5.07 10.24 -5.51
C ASP A 14 -4.56 11.68 -5.36
N VAL A 15 -3.92 12.23 -6.40
CA VAL A 15 -3.39 13.60 -6.44
C VAL A 15 -4.14 14.40 -7.51
N GLU A 16 -5.38 14.75 -7.18
CA GLU A 16 -6.22 15.60 -8.01
C GLU A 16 -6.98 16.64 -7.16
N PRO A 17 -7.35 17.79 -7.73
CA PRO A 17 -8.21 18.74 -7.04
C PRO A 17 -9.67 18.29 -7.11
N ARG A 18 -10.42 18.51 -6.03
CA ARG A 18 -11.89 18.44 -6.03
C ARG A 18 -12.47 19.74 -5.53
N THR A 19 -13.65 20.11 -6.00
CA THR A 19 -14.33 21.37 -5.58
C THR A 19 -14.50 21.48 -4.06
N LYS A 20 -14.72 20.36 -3.38
CA LYS A 20 -14.87 20.30 -1.91
C LYS A 20 -13.54 20.11 -1.15
N SER A 21 -12.46 19.78 -1.86
CA SER A 21 -11.13 19.51 -1.28
C SER A 21 -10.05 20.06 -2.20
N PRO A 22 -9.90 21.39 -2.28
CA PRO A 22 -8.89 22.01 -3.13
C PRO A 22 -7.50 21.82 -2.54
N TRP A 23 -6.49 21.68 -3.41
CA TRP A 23 -5.10 21.82 -3.02
C TRP A 23 -4.74 23.29 -2.80
N SER A 24 -3.76 23.53 -1.94
CA SER A 24 -3.25 24.88 -1.70
C SER A 24 -2.48 25.39 -2.92
N ALA A 25 -2.32 26.72 -3.04
CA ALA A 25 -1.45 27.31 -4.06
C ALA A 25 0.05 27.11 -3.78
N ASN A 26 0.42 26.59 -2.59
CA ASN A 26 1.82 26.36 -2.22
C ASN A 26 2.30 25.00 -2.76
N THR A 27 2.85 25.01 -3.97
CA THR A 27 3.33 23.79 -4.64
C THR A 27 4.42 23.07 -3.85
N ALA A 28 5.32 23.81 -3.17
CA ALA A 28 6.36 23.21 -2.32
C ALA A 28 5.75 22.45 -1.13
N GLY A 29 4.73 23.02 -0.48
CA GLY A 29 4.00 22.36 0.60
C GLY A 29 3.23 21.13 0.12
N ASN A 30 2.58 21.23 -1.04
CA ASN A 30 1.88 20.10 -1.64
C ASN A 30 2.85 18.96 -1.97
N ASN A 31 4.01 19.27 -2.55
CA ASN A 31 5.06 18.30 -2.86
C ASN A 31 5.59 17.59 -1.61
N ALA A 32 5.79 18.32 -0.50
CA ALA A 32 6.20 17.71 0.77
C ALA A 32 5.15 16.74 1.34
N VAL A 33 3.85 17.02 1.16
CA VAL A 33 2.78 16.09 1.54
C VAL A 33 2.84 14.83 0.69
N ILE A 34 2.99 14.96 -0.63
CA ILE A 34 3.11 13.82 -1.56
C ILE A 34 4.31 12.95 -1.18
N ASP A 35 5.47 13.56 -0.93
CA ASP A 35 6.69 12.85 -0.52
C ASP A 35 6.50 12.10 0.80
N GLY A 36 5.88 12.73 1.80
CA GLY A 36 5.62 12.11 3.10
C GLY A 36 4.67 10.91 2.99
N VAL A 37 3.66 10.98 2.12
CA VAL A 37 2.73 9.86 1.90
C VAL A 37 3.43 8.70 1.18
N ILE A 38 4.19 8.98 0.11
CA ILE A 38 4.99 7.96 -0.59
C ILE A 38 5.93 7.26 0.40
N ALA A 39 6.74 8.04 1.13
CA ALA A 39 7.69 7.50 2.09
C ALA A 39 7.01 6.69 3.21
N GLY A 40 5.83 7.10 3.67
CA GLY A 40 5.06 6.39 4.68
C GLY A 40 4.60 5.01 4.22
N TYR A 41 4.12 4.89 2.97
CA TYR A 41 3.75 3.59 2.39
C TYR A 41 4.98 2.71 2.15
N GLU A 42 6.05 3.27 1.61
CA GLU A 42 7.28 2.52 1.32
C GLU A 42 7.95 2.00 2.61
N ALA A 43 7.96 2.79 3.68
CA ALA A 43 8.42 2.37 5.00
C ALA A 43 7.57 1.23 5.59
N ALA A 44 6.30 1.13 5.20
CA ALA A 44 5.41 0.02 5.53
C ALA A 44 5.55 -1.20 4.58
N GLY A 45 6.49 -1.15 3.62
CA GLY A 45 6.70 -2.19 2.62
C GLY A 45 5.62 -2.22 1.53
N ILE A 46 4.90 -1.12 1.33
CA ILE A 46 3.85 -0.97 0.32
C ILE A 46 4.37 -0.02 -0.75
N ARG A 47 4.38 -0.44 -2.02
CA ARG A 47 4.77 0.45 -3.12
C ARG A 47 3.74 1.56 -3.30
N ALA A 48 4.17 2.78 -3.55
CA ALA A 48 3.28 3.88 -3.90
C ALA A 48 3.36 4.19 -5.39
N GLY A 49 2.21 4.38 -6.02
CA GLY A 49 2.06 5.03 -7.31
C GLY A 49 1.16 6.27 -7.17
N LEU A 50 1.10 7.09 -8.22
CA LEU A 50 0.33 8.33 -8.23
C LEU A 50 -0.81 8.25 -9.26
N TYR A 51 -1.97 8.77 -8.92
CA TYR A 51 -3.04 9.08 -9.86
C TYR A 51 -3.16 10.60 -10.02
N SER A 52 -3.17 11.08 -11.26
CA SER A 52 -3.39 12.49 -11.61
C SER A 52 -3.59 12.65 -13.12
N TYR A 53 -3.69 13.89 -13.58
CA TYR A 53 -3.70 14.27 -14.98
C TYR A 53 -2.95 15.60 -15.18
N ASN A 54 -2.48 15.85 -16.40
CA ASN A 54 -1.56 16.97 -16.73
C ASN A 54 -1.95 18.32 -16.09
N LYS A 55 -3.22 18.74 -16.25
CA LYS A 55 -3.70 20.02 -15.72
C LYS A 55 -3.70 20.07 -14.18
N ALA A 56 -4.13 19.00 -13.51
CA ALA A 56 -4.12 18.91 -12.06
C ALA A 56 -2.69 18.89 -11.52
N TRP A 57 -1.85 18.03 -12.08
CA TRP A 57 -0.48 17.87 -11.66
C TRP A 57 0.28 19.20 -11.74
N LYS A 58 0.19 19.91 -12.87
CA LYS A 58 0.76 21.24 -13.04
C LYS A 58 0.35 22.20 -11.94
N ALA A 59 -0.95 22.27 -11.66
CA ALA A 59 -1.50 23.18 -10.66
C ALA A 59 -1.08 22.83 -9.23
N ILE A 60 -0.96 21.55 -8.91
CA ILE A 60 -0.66 21.07 -7.55
C ILE A 60 0.84 21.07 -7.26
N THR A 61 1.66 20.62 -8.20
CA THR A 61 3.08 20.30 -7.97
C THR A 61 4.03 21.27 -8.66
N GLY A 62 3.53 22.09 -9.61
CA GLY A 62 4.36 22.94 -10.46
C GLY A 62 5.07 22.16 -11.57
N ASP A 63 4.41 21.16 -12.16
CA ASP A 63 4.99 20.25 -13.17
C ASP A 63 6.21 19.47 -12.65
N ARG A 64 6.14 19.01 -11.39
CA ARG A 64 7.21 18.20 -10.79
C ARG A 64 7.43 16.90 -11.58
N VAL A 65 8.69 16.55 -11.84
CA VAL A 65 9.08 15.31 -12.53
C VAL A 65 9.46 14.25 -11.49
N LEU A 66 8.85 13.07 -11.61
CA LEU A 66 9.03 11.88 -10.76
C LEU A 66 9.04 10.61 -11.64
N PRO A 67 10.08 10.40 -12.46
CA PRO A 67 10.06 9.40 -13.52
C PRO A 67 10.09 7.97 -12.98
N ASP A 68 10.57 7.78 -11.75
CA ASP A 68 10.68 6.47 -11.08
C ASP A 68 9.43 6.11 -10.28
N VAL A 69 8.46 7.02 -10.16
CA VAL A 69 7.21 6.76 -9.45
C VAL A 69 6.16 6.26 -10.46
N PRO A 70 5.58 5.07 -10.27
CA PRO A 70 4.51 4.56 -11.12
C PRO A 70 3.34 5.53 -11.22
N THR A 71 2.77 5.70 -12.40
CA THR A 71 1.60 6.57 -12.61
C THR A 71 0.40 5.85 -13.18
N TRP A 72 -0.77 6.18 -12.64
CA TRP A 72 -2.08 5.88 -13.17
C TRP A 72 -2.63 7.13 -13.89
N VAL A 73 -2.91 7.01 -15.20
CA VAL A 73 -3.24 8.15 -16.07
C VAL A 73 -4.63 7.99 -16.69
N PRO A 74 -5.58 8.89 -16.41
CA PRO A 74 -6.89 8.89 -17.05
C PRO A 74 -6.84 9.57 -18.43
N VAL A 75 -7.59 9.03 -19.39
CA VAL A 75 -7.84 9.64 -20.71
C VAL A 75 -9.30 10.10 -20.87
N GLY A 76 -10.10 10.04 -19.81
CA GLY A 76 -11.50 10.46 -19.82
C GLY A 76 -12.37 9.63 -20.76
N ARG A 77 -13.23 10.29 -21.54
CA ARG A 77 -14.15 9.63 -22.50
C ARG A 77 -13.54 9.34 -23.87
N SER A 78 -12.22 9.33 -23.95
CA SER A 78 -11.50 9.15 -25.22
C SER A 78 -11.48 7.69 -25.70
N GLY A 79 -11.97 6.75 -24.89
CA GLY A 79 -12.09 5.33 -25.23
C GLY A 79 -10.83 4.52 -24.96
N GLU A 80 -10.94 3.21 -25.22
CA GLU A 80 -9.89 2.21 -24.98
C GLU A 80 -8.63 2.48 -25.81
N ASP A 81 -8.77 2.77 -27.11
CA ASP A 81 -7.64 3.05 -28.01
C ASP A 81 -6.75 4.20 -27.49
N ALA A 82 -7.36 5.24 -26.91
CA ALA A 82 -6.61 6.35 -26.32
C ALA A 82 -5.90 5.94 -25.02
N ALA A 83 -6.53 5.06 -24.23
CA ALA A 83 -5.94 4.52 -23.01
C ALA A 83 -4.76 3.58 -23.30
N GLU A 84 -4.82 2.82 -24.40
CA GLU A 84 -3.70 2.01 -24.87
C GLU A 84 -2.57 2.88 -25.43
N ALA A 85 -2.90 3.87 -26.27
CA ALA A 85 -1.91 4.75 -26.89
C ALA A 85 -1.07 5.52 -25.86
N ILE A 86 -1.70 6.04 -24.79
CA ILE A 86 -0.98 6.84 -23.79
C ILE A 86 0.06 6.02 -22.99
N CYS A 87 -0.03 4.68 -22.98
CA CYS A 87 1.00 3.83 -22.36
C CYS A 87 2.39 3.98 -22.98
N ALA A 88 2.47 4.41 -24.24
CA ALA A 88 3.75 4.64 -24.93
C ALA A 88 4.37 6.01 -24.62
N GLU A 89 3.59 6.94 -24.06
CA GLU A 89 3.97 8.33 -23.86
C GLU A 89 4.47 8.60 -22.43
N ALA A 90 5.14 9.75 -22.24
CA ALA A 90 5.45 10.21 -20.89
C ALA A 90 4.18 10.69 -20.17
N SER A 91 3.99 10.23 -18.93
CA SER A 91 2.91 10.67 -18.05
C SER A 91 3.11 12.13 -17.59
N TYR A 92 2.14 12.64 -16.82
CA TYR A 92 2.21 13.95 -16.17
C TYR A 92 3.42 14.10 -15.23
N ALA A 93 4.03 13.01 -14.76
CA ALA A 93 5.20 13.01 -13.90
C ALA A 93 6.50 12.61 -14.63
N GLY A 94 6.45 12.44 -15.95
CA GLY A 94 7.62 12.19 -16.81
C GLY A 94 8.00 10.71 -16.99
N GLY A 95 7.50 9.79 -16.17
CA GLY A 95 7.66 8.34 -16.35
C GLY A 95 6.59 7.74 -17.27
N LYS A 96 6.80 6.52 -17.77
CA LYS A 96 5.76 5.80 -18.54
C LYS A 96 4.61 5.37 -17.60
N PRO A 97 3.34 5.50 -18.02
CA PRO A 97 2.21 5.00 -17.26
C PRO A 97 2.30 3.51 -16.98
N TRP A 98 1.87 3.11 -15.78
CA TRP A 98 1.71 1.69 -15.44
C TRP A 98 0.25 1.25 -15.57
N LEU A 99 -0.67 2.17 -15.34
CA LEU A 99 -2.11 1.97 -15.43
C LEU A 99 -2.70 3.16 -16.20
N THR A 100 -3.64 2.91 -17.08
CA THR A 100 -4.42 3.93 -17.75
C THR A 100 -5.90 3.68 -17.52
N GLN A 101 -6.73 4.71 -17.64
CA GLN A 101 -8.16 4.58 -17.40
C GLN A 101 -8.97 5.40 -18.40
N TRP A 102 -10.08 4.83 -18.87
CA TRP A 102 -11.13 5.57 -19.58
C TRP A 102 -12.49 5.32 -18.96
N THR A 103 -13.47 6.14 -19.33
CA THR A 103 -14.84 6.04 -18.82
C THR A 103 -15.84 6.17 -19.97
N ASP A 104 -16.92 5.40 -19.92
CA ASP A 104 -18.09 5.62 -20.79
C ASP A 104 -19.13 6.57 -20.15
N GLY A 105 -18.82 7.09 -18.95
CA GLY A 105 -19.73 7.92 -18.15
C GLY A 105 -20.66 7.12 -17.24
N VAL A 106 -20.63 5.79 -17.30
CA VAL A 106 -21.32 4.86 -16.39
C VAL A 106 -20.30 4.01 -15.63
N ARG A 107 -19.31 3.49 -16.34
CA ARG A 107 -18.23 2.64 -15.82
C ARG A 107 -16.89 3.26 -16.14
N ASP A 108 -15.98 3.09 -15.19
CA ASP A 108 -14.57 3.32 -15.38
C ASP A 108 -13.91 1.98 -15.71
N TYR A 109 -12.99 2.01 -16.68
CA TYR A 109 -12.28 0.86 -17.18
C TYR A 109 -10.79 1.14 -17.04
N ASP A 110 -10.07 0.16 -16.51
CA ASP A 110 -8.64 0.27 -16.27
C ASP A 110 -7.89 -0.67 -17.22
N LEU A 111 -6.79 -0.17 -17.80
CA LEU A 111 -5.86 -0.92 -18.64
C LEU A 111 -4.47 -0.85 -18.04
N THR A 112 -3.92 -2.02 -17.68
CA THR A 112 -2.52 -2.14 -17.30
C THR A 112 -1.66 -2.01 -18.55
N CYS A 113 -0.67 -1.12 -18.54
CA CYS A 113 0.13 -0.85 -19.72
C CYS A 113 1.01 -2.06 -20.13
N PRO A 114 1.29 -2.24 -21.44
CA PRO A 114 2.17 -3.31 -21.91
C PRO A 114 3.53 -3.31 -21.18
N GLY A 115 4.01 -4.50 -20.80
CA GLY A 115 5.25 -4.67 -20.04
C GLY A 115 5.09 -4.53 -18.53
N VAL A 116 3.96 -4.02 -18.03
CA VAL A 116 3.65 -4.00 -16.60
C VAL A 116 2.93 -5.29 -16.24
N SER A 117 3.61 -6.19 -15.55
CA SER A 117 3.07 -7.46 -15.08
C SER A 117 3.33 -7.61 -13.60
N GLY A 118 2.36 -8.10 -12.82
CA GLY A 118 2.58 -8.37 -11.40
C GLY A 118 1.76 -9.52 -10.84
N GLN A 119 2.31 -10.18 -9.82
CA GLN A 119 1.61 -11.24 -9.09
C GLN A 119 0.76 -10.58 -8.00
N ALA A 120 -0.53 -10.92 -7.96
CA ALA A 120 -1.35 -10.57 -6.81
C ALA A 120 -0.71 -11.20 -5.56
N ALA A 121 -0.34 -10.38 -4.58
CA ALA A 121 0.16 -10.88 -3.31
C ALA A 121 -0.96 -11.70 -2.65
N SER A 122 -0.77 -13.02 -2.60
CA SER A 122 -1.72 -13.92 -1.94
C SER A 122 -1.24 -14.23 -0.52
N GLY A 123 -2.12 -14.06 0.45
CA GLY A 123 -1.87 -14.41 1.86
C GLY A 123 -1.63 -13.21 2.78
N ASN A 124 -1.94 -13.40 4.07
CA ASN A 124 -1.73 -12.41 5.12
C ASN A 124 -0.25 -12.44 5.58
N PRO A 125 0.43 -11.30 5.82
CA PRO A 125 1.84 -11.28 6.25
C PRO A 125 2.06 -11.87 7.65
N LEU A 126 1.00 -12.10 8.41
CA LEU A 126 0.99 -12.77 9.70
C LEU A 126 0.80 -14.29 9.56
N THR A 127 0.43 -14.81 8.39
CA THR A 127 0.28 -16.25 8.14
C THR A 127 1.55 -17.05 8.48
N PRO A 128 2.78 -16.58 8.20
CA PRO A 128 4.00 -17.25 8.69
C PRO A 128 4.06 -17.41 10.21
N TYR A 129 3.42 -16.52 10.96
CA TYR A 129 3.41 -16.53 12.43
C TYR A 129 2.22 -17.28 13.03
N LEU A 130 1.33 -17.86 12.21
CA LEU A 130 0.07 -18.47 12.65
C LEU A 130 0.25 -19.50 13.79
N ASN A 131 1.39 -20.16 13.88
CA ASN A 131 1.72 -21.15 14.91
C ASN A 131 2.82 -20.71 15.87
N VAL A 132 3.20 -19.42 15.86
CA VAL A 132 4.24 -18.87 16.73
C VAL A 132 3.62 -18.41 18.05
N GLY A 133 4.08 -18.98 19.16
CA GLY A 133 3.70 -18.52 20.50
C GLY A 133 4.57 -17.33 20.94
N LEU A 134 3.94 -16.22 21.33
CA LEU A 134 4.63 -15.06 21.90
C LEU A 134 4.11 -14.74 23.30
N ALA A 135 5.03 -14.38 24.18
CA ALA A 135 4.73 -13.93 25.54
C ALA A 135 5.76 -12.88 25.97
N SER A 136 5.62 -12.37 27.20
CA SER A 136 6.61 -11.44 27.76
C SER A 136 8.01 -12.03 27.71
N GLY A 137 8.97 -11.25 27.19
CA GLY A 137 10.35 -11.68 26.97
C GLY A 137 10.64 -12.22 25.56
N SER A 138 9.63 -12.58 24.76
CA SER A 138 9.82 -12.91 23.34
C SER A 138 10.46 -11.74 22.58
N ARG A 139 11.26 -12.07 21.55
CA ARG A 139 11.93 -11.07 20.69
C ARG A 139 11.95 -11.51 19.22
N GLY A 140 12.13 -10.56 18.31
CA GLY A 140 12.34 -10.79 16.88
C GLY A 140 11.15 -10.39 16.00
N ASP A 141 11.21 -10.79 14.73
CA ASP A 141 10.31 -10.30 13.67
C ASP A 141 8.82 -10.58 13.95
N ALA A 142 8.52 -11.72 14.58
CA ALA A 142 7.15 -12.05 14.99
C ALA A 142 6.60 -11.04 16.02
N VAL A 143 7.44 -10.56 16.94
CA VAL A 143 7.05 -9.54 17.92
C VAL A 143 6.86 -8.18 17.24
N ALA A 144 7.74 -7.82 16.31
CA ALA A 144 7.61 -6.58 15.56
C ALA A 144 6.31 -6.57 14.72
N ALA A 145 6.01 -7.67 14.04
CA ALA A 145 4.77 -7.85 13.28
C ALA A 145 3.53 -7.75 14.16
N LEU A 146 3.56 -8.34 15.36
CA LEU A 146 2.50 -8.19 16.36
C LEU A 146 2.33 -6.74 16.78
N GLN A 147 3.41 -6.04 17.12
CA GLN A 147 3.38 -4.64 17.57
C GLN A 147 2.77 -3.71 16.51
N HIS A 148 3.18 -3.86 15.24
CA HIS A 148 2.57 -3.15 14.13
C HIS A 148 1.07 -3.44 14.00
N SER A 149 0.68 -4.72 14.09
CA SER A 149 -0.73 -5.13 13.97
C SER A 149 -1.60 -4.60 15.11
N LEU A 150 -1.00 -4.34 16.27
CA LEU A 150 -1.64 -3.72 17.44
C LEU A 150 -1.53 -2.18 17.46
N GLY A 151 -1.12 -1.56 16.35
CA GLY A 151 -1.06 -0.10 16.19
C GLY A 151 0.00 0.56 17.07
N ALA A 152 1.13 -0.10 17.31
CA ALA A 152 2.28 0.55 17.92
C ALA A 152 2.92 1.53 16.91
N ALA A 153 3.24 2.75 17.35
CA ALA A 153 3.91 3.74 16.52
C ALA A 153 5.35 3.33 16.16
N TYR A 154 5.97 2.53 17.03
CA TYR A 154 7.29 1.93 16.82
C TYR A 154 7.24 0.47 17.25
N ALA A 155 7.82 -0.41 16.43
CA ALA A 155 7.92 -1.83 16.70
C ALA A 155 9.40 -2.19 16.91
N ASP A 156 9.81 -2.31 18.16
CA ASP A 156 11.19 -2.63 18.57
C ASP A 156 11.50 -4.13 18.52
N GLY A 157 10.49 -4.97 18.24
CA GLY A 157 10.63 -6.41 18.22
C GLY A 157 10.85 -7.02 19.61
N VAL A 158 10.55 -6.30 20.70
CA VAL A 158 10.69 -6.78 22.08
C VAL A 158 9.33 -6.85 22.78
N PHE A 159 8.96 -8.02 23.26
CA PHE A 159 7.68 -8.22 23.93
C PHE A 159 7.80 -7.79 25.40
N GLY A 160 7.80 -6.47 25.61
CA GLY A 160 7.83 -5.84 26.93
C GLY A 160 6.43 -5.59 27.52
N PRO A 161 6.36 -4.91 28.68
CA PRO A 161 5.10 -4.59 29.36
C PRO A 161 4.09 -3.83 28.49
N THR A 162 4.57 -2.90 27.65
CA THR A 162 3.74 -2.14 26.71
C THR A 162 3.08 -3.04 25.67
N THR A 163 3.84 -3.97 25.08
CA THR A 163 3.31 -4.95 24.13
C THR A 163 2.29 -5.85 24.80
N ARG A 164 2.58 -6.33 26.03
CA ARG A 164 1.64 -7.15 26.80
C ARG A 164 0.32 -6.42 27.05
N ALA A 165 0.37 -5.15 27.45
CA ALA A 165 -0.83 -4.35 27.68
C ALA A 165 -1.70 -4.23 26.41
N ARG A 166 -1.07 -4.03 25.25
CA ARG A 166 -1.77 -3.98 23.96
C ARG A 166 -2.37 -5.34 23.58
N VAL A 167 -1.66 -6.44 23.81
CA VAL A 167 -2.20 -7.80 23.59
C VAL A 167 -3.43 -8.05 24.46
N VAL A 168 -3.36 -7.72 25.75
CA VAL A 168 -4.49 -7.88 26.67
C VAL A 168 -5.70 -7.05 26.22
N ALA A 169 -5.47 -5.80 25.80
CA ALA A 169 -6.53 -4.93 25.29
C ALA A 169 -7.17 -5.51 24.01
N PHE A 170 -6.34 -6.00 23.09
CA PHE A 170 -6.79 -6.66 21.87
C PHE A 170 -7.61 -7.93 22.17
N GLN A 171 -7.11 -8.80 23.05
CA GLN A 171 -7.81 -10.02 23.46
C GLN A 171 -9.19 -9.71 24.02
N ARG A 172 -9.31 -8.69 24.89
CA ARG A 172 -10.61 -8.25 25.43
C ARG A 172 -11.56 -7.76 24.33
N ALA A 173 -11.05 -6.94 23.41
CA ALA A 173 -11.84 -6.40 22.29
C ALA A 173 -12.32 -7.48 21.31
N HIS A 174 -11.60 -8.60 21.22
CA HIS A 174 -11.89 -9.71 20.33
C HIS A 174 -12.48 -10.94 21.05
N HIS A 175 -12.90 -10.80 22.30
CA HIS A 175 -13.49 -11.86 23.12
C HIS A 175 -12.59 -13.12 23.25
N LEU A 176 -11.28 -12.92 23.27
CA LEU A 176 -10.27 -13.95 23.53
C LEU A 176 -9.86 -13.95 25.02
N PRO A 177 -9.26 -15.05 25.53
CA PRO A 177 -8.71 -15.09 26.88
C PRO A 177 -7.65 -13.99 27.08
N ALA A 178 -7.92 -13.02 27.95
CA ALA A 178 -7.08 -11.84 28.15
C ALA A 178 -5.83 -12.10 29.02
N ASN A 179 -5.03 -13.11 28.65
CA ASN A 179 -3.86 -13.59 29.38
C ASN A 179 -2.54 -12.88 28.99
N GLY A 180 -2.54 -12.12 27.89
CA GLY A 180 -1.35 -11.44 27.38
C GLY A 180 -0.37 -12.34 26.62
N ILE A 181 -0.83 -13.51 26.19
CA ILE A 181 -0.08 -14.49 25.39
C ILE A 181 -0.70 -14.52 23.98
N VAL A 182 0.13 -14.55 22.96
CA VAL A 182 -0.33 -14.65 21.56
C VAL A 182 -0.06 -16.05 21.06
N GLY A 183 -1.09 -16.75 20.63
CA GLY A 183 -1.01 -18.01 19.91
C GLY A 183 -1.88 -17.96 18.64
N THR A 184 -2.22 -19.13 18.12
CA THR A 184 -2.95 -19.26 16.85
C THR A 184 -4.28 -18.52 16.83
N ALA A 185 -5.02 -18.48 17.95
CA ALA A 185 -6.30 -17.78 18.03
C ALA A 185 -6.12 -16.27 17.87
N GLU A 186 -5.11 -15.68 18.53
CA GLU A 186 -4.76 -14.27 18.42
C GLU A 186 -4.26 -13.94 17.01
N TRP A 187 -3.40 -14.77 16.43
CA TRP A 187 -2.94 -14.56 15.05
C TRP A 187 -4.08 -14.58 14.04
N ARG A 188 -5.02 -15.52 14.16
CA ARG A 188 -6.23 -15.55 13.33
C ARG A 188 -7.09 -14.33 13.53
N ALA A 189 -7.26 -13.87 14.77
CA ALA A 189 -8.01 -12.65 15.07
C ALA A 189 -7.35 -11.38 14.48
N LEU A 190 -6.03 -11.38 14.31
CA LEU A 190 -5.28 -10.34 13.58
C LEU A 190 -5.36 -10.48 12.05
N GLY A 191 -5.90 -11.59 11.55
CA GLY A 191 -6.14 -11.86 10.13
C GLY A 191 -5.24 -12.94 9.51
N ALA A 192 -4.38 -13.61 10.28
CA ALA A 192 -3.57 -14.73 9.77
C ALA A 192 -4.48 -15.88 9.30
N GLY A 193 -4.18 -16.50 8.15
CA GLY A 193 -5.08 -17.49 7.55
C GLY A 193 -4.45 -18.35 6.44
N THR A 194 -5.22 -19.30 5.92
CA THR A 194 -4.76 -20.27 4.91
C THR A 194 -4.66 -19.63 3.53
N GLY A 195 -3.46 -19.69 2.97
CA GLY A 195 -3.07 -19.23 1.64
C GLY A 195 -1.55 -19.32 1.55
N ALA A 196 -0.98 -19.64 0.40
CA ALA A 196 0.46 -19.64 0.23
C ALA A 196 0.96 -18.19 0.36
N TYR A 197 1.44 -17.81 1.55
CA TYR A 197 2.15 -16.56 1.71
C TYR A 197 3.40 -16.64 0.83
N THR A 198 3.38 -15.89 -0.26
CA THR A 198 4.58 -15.56 -1.02
C THR A 198 5.11 -14.27 -0.39
N PRO A 199 6.18 -14.33 0.41
CA PRO A 199 6.76 -13.10 0.93
C PRO A 199 7.09 -12.18 -0.23
N ALA A 200 6.83 -10.88 -0.08
CA ALA A 200 7.57 -9.91 -0.86
C ALA A 200 9.04 -10.12 -0.48
N VAL A 201 9.79 -10.85 -1.29
CA VAL A 201 11.21 -11.06 -1.04
C VAL A 201 11.84 -9.67 -1.12
N ARG A 202 12.62 -9.27 -0.10
CA ARG A 202 13.47 -8.08 -0.24
C ARG A 202 14.36 -8.29 -1.47
N GLY A 203 14.19 -7.44 -2.48
CA GLY A 203 14.87 -7.54 -3.78
C GLY A 203 14.07 -8.18 -4.92
N PHE A 204 12.86 -8.70 -4.68
CA PHE A 204 11.98 -9.28 -5.73
C PHE A 204 10.81 -8.36 -6.10
N MET A 205 10.67 -7.21 -5.43
CA MET A 205 9.77 -6.15 -5.87
C MET A 205 10.15 -5.59 -7.24
N ASP A 206 11.42 -5.71 -7.66
CA ASP A 206 11.86 -5.37 -9.03
C ASP A 206 11.37 -6.39 -10.07
N SER A 207 11.16 -7.64 -9.65
CA SER A 207 10.72 -8.74 -10.52
C SER A 207 9.21 -8.85 -10.65
N LEU A 208 8.48 -8.24 -9.72
CA LEU A 208 7.01 -8.22 -9.72
C LEU A 208 6.40 -7.18 -10.64
N PHE A 209 7.21 -6.32 -11.26
CA PHE A 209 6.84 -5.41 -12.36
C PHE A 209 8.15 -5.02 -13.05
N ALA A 210 8.73 -5.96 -13.81
CA ALA A 210 9.88 -5.65 -14.64
C ALA A 210 9.40 -4.97 -15.93
N SER A 211 9.81 -3.73 -16.20
CA SER A 211 9.89 -3.25 -17.58
C SER A 211 11.01 -4.02 -18.27
N THR A 212 10.66 -4.84 -19.25
CA THR A 212 11.61 -5.36 -20.24
C THR A 212 12.06 -4.27 -21.19
#